data_AF-A0A9W9BZF4-F1
#
_entry.id   AF-A0A9W9BZF4-F1
#
_cell.length_a   1.000
_cell.length_b   1.000
_cell.length_c   1.000
_cell.angle_alpha   90.00
_cell.angle_beta   90.00
_cell.angle_gamma   90.00
#
_symmetry.space_group_name_H-M   'P 1'
#
loop_
_entity.id
_entity.type
_entity.pdbx_description
1 polymer ?
#
loop_
_entity_poly.entity_id
_entity_poly.type
_entity_poly.pdbx_seq_one_letter_code
_entity_poly.pdbx_strand_id
1 'polypeptide(L)'
;MAFWIQNVKNILTIESETLDLAQVKVLSHALPCPSLTGHLFGQVIAAIHDRTNSHTSWINVFHAVPGRFTLSDLPKSPPSTPGPVIGGDEYFTSKVFDSAVAIPDYQLDSKLLPPSPRPVVPPGSINISLVERYIPPTNYNEYAEMFAFKGRSLLYDRLVELSPDNGTLLFVYPTKTGGRTFMKEYLGPILDPLLRTVTVIHDLTSDLGKNLGTMTSVDYLDEYDQLAANVENFCNKLNGSGSSRRSMHEQQAVYEVIHASKEERILERSAWADDWWIKQEKSRVREVVMKYFRKASRLPTNTEMTSAHLIEEVLNGVSKRESLGGGPKKGVEVGVFIVKKTRSA
;
A
#
# COMPACT_ATOMS: atom_id res chain seq x y z
N MET A 1 -3.59 -13.45 16.91
CA MET A 1 -3.69 -12.14 16.21
C MET A 1 -2.65 -11.22 16.81
N ALA A 2 -1.87 -10.49 16.00
CA ALA A 2 -0.82 -9.61 16.54
C ALA A 2 -1.45 -8.51 17.41
N PHE A 3 -0.91 -8.28 18.61
CA PHE A 3 -1.45 -7.35 19.61
C PHE A 3 -1.64 -5.93 19.06
N TRP A 4 -0.68 -5.46 18.26
CA TRP A 4 -0.70 -4.12 17.67
C TRP A 4 -1.88 -3.91 16.70
N ILE A 5 -2.31 -4.94 15.98
CA ILE A 5 -3.46 -4.85 15.05
C ILE A 5 -4.75 -4.56 15.84
N GLN A 6 -4.91 -5.19 17.00
CA GLN A 6 -6.05 -4.90 17.87
C GLN A 6 -5.96 -3.51 18.48
N ASN A 7 -4.76 -3.06 18.84
CA ASN A 7 -4.53 -1.70 19.33
C ASN A 7 -4.90 -0.64 18.29
N VAL A 8 -4.43 -0.79 17.04
CA VAL A 8 -4.77 0.11 15.92
C VAL A 8 -6.28 0.17 15.70
N LYS A 9 -6.96 -0.99 15.65
CA LYS A 9 -8.42 -1.04 15.53
C LYS A 9 -9.12 -0.28 16.66
N ASN A 10 -8.62 -0.42 17.89
CA ASN A 10 -9.19 0.28 19.05
C ASN A 10 -9.01 1.79 18.91
N ILE A 11 -7.80 2.25 18.60
CA ILE A 11 -7.51 3.68 18.44
C ILE A 11 -8.37 4.28 17.34
N LEU A 12 -8.41 3.67 16.14
CA LEU A 12 -9.18 4.20 15.01
C LEU A 12 -10.67 4.32 15.33
N THR A 13 -11.26 3.33 16.00
CA THR A 13 -12.70 3.34 16.29
C THR A 13 -13.08 4.28 17.44
N ILE A 14 -12.18 4.52 18.40
CA ILE A 14 -12.39 5.48 19.48
C ILE A 14 -12.16 6.92 18.99
N GLU A 15 -11.03 7.16 18.33
CA GLU A 15 -10.57 8.51 17.98
C GLU A 15 -11.30 9.13 16.81
N SER A 16 -11.89 8.32 15.93
CA SER A 16 -12.68 8.81 14.79
C SER A 16 -14.12 9.19 15.16
N GLU A 17 -14.56 8.92 16.40
CA GLU A 17 -15.93 9.17 16.88
C GLU A 17 -17.02 8.67 15.91
N THR A 18 -16.73 7.58 15.20
CA THR A 18 -17.60 7.06 14.12
C THR A 18 -18.83 6.31 14.62
N LEU A 19 -18.89 6.02 15.92
CA LEU A 19 -19.89 5.12 16.54
C LEU A 19 -21.33 5.63 16.41
N ASP A 20 -21.51 6.94 16.49
CA ASP A 20 -22.83 7.59 16.47
C ASP A 20 -23.19 8.16 15.09
N LEU A 21 -22.32 7.98 14.08
CA LEU A 21 -22.55 8.51 12.75
C LEU A 21 -23.56 7.66 11.98
N ALA A 22 -24.53 8.33 11.35
CA ALA A 22 -25.45 7.70 10.40
C ALA A 22 -24.72 7.18 9.14
N GLN A 23 -23.55 7.74 8.82
CA GLN A 23 -22.73 7.35 7.70
C GLN A 23 -21.24 7.51 8.03
N VAL A 24 -20.46 6.46 7.79
CA VAL A 24 -19.00 6.44 7.91
C VAL A 24 -18.40 6.40 6.50
N LYS A 25 -17.44 7.28 6.21
CA LYS A 25 -16.71 7.32 4.94
C LYS A 25 -15.27 6.88 5.18
N VAL A 26 -14.88 5.80 4.51
CA VAL A 26 -13.54 5.21 4.58
C VAL A 26 -12.86 5.34 3.23
N LEU A 27 -11.60 5.77 3.21
CA LEU A 27 -10.76 5.76 2.02
C LEU A 27 -9.63 4.76 2.21
N SER A 28 -9.61 3.72 1.39
CA SER A 28 -8.56 2.70 1.38
C SER A 28 -7.57 2.97 0.26
N HIS A 29 -6.28 2.95 0.56
CA HIS A 29 -5.19 3.05 -0.39
C HIS A 29 -4.14 1.99 -0.08
N ALA A 30 -4.33 0.81 -0.65
CA ALA A 30 -3.40 -0.31 -0.57
C ALA A 30 -2.36 -0.24 -1.70
N LEU A 31 -1.09 -0.18 -1.33
CA LEU A 31 0.06 -0.17 -2.23
C LEU A 31 0.79 -1.52 -2.18
N PRO A 32 1.22 -2.08 -3.33
CA PRO A 32 1.15 -1.50 -4.68
C PRO A 32 -0.24 -1.57 -5.32
N CYS A 33 -1.12 -2.43 -4.81
CA CYS A 33 -2.50 -2.53 -5.23
C CYS A 33 -3.35 -3.11 -4.09
N PRO A 34 -4.67 -2.93 -4.16
CA PRO A 34 -5.57 -3.70 -3.32
C PRO A 34 -5.47 -5.20 -3.61
N SER A 35 -5.72 -5.98 -2.58
CA SER A 35 -5.70 -7.44 -2.60
C SER A 35 -6.77 -7.97 -1.65
N LEU A 36 -7.23 -9.20 -1.90
CA LEU A 36 -8.21 -9.88 -1.05
C LEU A 36 -7.62 -10.29 0.31
N THR A 37 -6.30 -10.48 0.37
CA THR A 37 -5.60 -10.92 1.59
C THR A 37 -4.41 -10.00 1.88
N GLY A 38 -3.82 -10.17 3.06
CA GLY A 38 -2.58 -9.48 3.44
C GLY A 38 -2.73 -8.01 3.88
N HIS A 39 -3.81 -7.31 3.57
CA HIS A 39 -4.08 -5.95 4.07
C HIS A 39 -4.88 -5.95 5.38
N LEU A 40 -4.80 -4.88 6.17
CA LEU A 40 -5.58 -4.68 7.39
C LEU A 40 -6.98 -4.13 7.11
N PHE A 41 -7.17 -3.46 5.96
CA PHE A 41 -8.42 -2.85 5.54
C PHE A 41 -9.67 -3.65 5.94
N GLY A 42 -9.78 -4.92 5.52
CA GLY A 42 -10.98 -5.73 5.80
C GLY A 42 -11.22 -5.93 7.30
N GLN A 43 -10.16 -6.03 8.11
CA GLN A 43 -10.25 -6.16 9.56
C GLN A 43 -10.63 -4.84 10.24
N VAL A 44 -10.20 -3.71 9.68
CA VAL A 44 -10.60 -2.38 10.16
C VAL A 44 -12.06 -2.12 9.85
N ILE A 45 -12.52 -2.43 8.63
CA ILE A 45 -13.94 -2.33 8.26
C ILE A 45 -14.81 -3.21 9.15
N ALA A 46 -14.40 -4.46 9.39
CA ALA A 46 -15.10 -5.34 10.34
C ALA A 46 -15.19 -4.72 11.73
N ALA A 47 -14.08 -4.18 12.25
CA ALA A 47 -14.06 -3.57 13.58
C ALA A 47 -14.92 -2.31 13.69
N ILE A 48 -15.00 -1.50 12.63
CA ILE A 48 -15.91 -0.34 12.57
C ILE A 48 -17.36 -0.85 12.57
N HIS A 49 -17.67 -1.81 11.69
CA HIS A 49 -19.00 -2.40 11.58
C HIS A 49 -19.48 -2.99 12.92
N ASP A 50 -18.66 -3.80 13.57
CA ASP A 50 -18.98 -4.46 14.85
C ASP A 50 -19.23 -3.48 16.00
N ARG A 51 -18.62 -2.28 15.95
CA ARG A 51 -18.75 -1.27 17.02
C ARG A 51 -19.83 -0.22 16.75
N THR A 52 -20.30 -0.10 15.51
CA THR A 52 -21.27 0.92 15.16
C THR A 52 -22.65 0.54 15.71
N ASN A 53 -23.15 1.31 16.67
CA ASN A 53 -24.37 0.98 17.42
C ASN A 53 -25.67 1.28 16.64
N SER A 54 -25.60 2.03 15.54
CA SER A 54 -26.80 2.45 14.82
C SER A 54 -27.34 1.35 13.90
N HIS A 55 -28.65 1.09 14.04
CA HIS A 55 -29.37 0.15 13.19
C HIS A 55 -29.28 0.50 11.69
N THR A 56 -28.97 1.74 11.34
CA THR A 56 -28.97 2.28 9.95
C THR A 56 -27.61 2.80 9.46
N SER A 57 -26.51 2.57 10.18
CA SER A 57 -25.21 3.15 9.76
C SER A 57 -24.69 2.51 8.49
N TRP A 58 -24.36 3.35 7.51
CA TRP A 58 -23.76 2.95 6.23
C TRP A 58 -22.27 3.27 6.21
N ILE A 59 -21.45 2.31 5.78
CA ILE A 59 -20.01 2.47 5.57
C ILE A 59 -19.77 2.61 4.07
N ASN A 60 -19.45 3.81 3.59
CA ASN A 60 -18.99 3.96 2.22
C ASN A 60 -17.48 3.83 2.18
N VAL A 61 -17.00 2.91 1.36
CA VAL A 61 -15.59 2.70 1.14
C VAL A 61 -15.22 3.19 -0.24
N PHE A 62 -14.24 4.07 -0.31
CA PHE A 62 -13.58 4.48 -1.54
C PHE A 62 -12.23 3.77 -1.61
N HIS A 63 -12.00 2.98 -2.64
CA HIS A 63 -10.72 2.32 -2.91
C HIS A 63 -9.92 3.15 -3.90
N ALA A 64 -8.81 3.72 -3.45
CA ALA A 64 -7.84 4.41 -4.28
C ALA A 64 -7.02 3.37 -5.08
N VAL A 65 -7.21 3.38 -6.40
CA VAL A 65 -6.66 2.36 -7.30
C VAL A 65 -5.90 2.99 -8.47
N PRO A 66 -4.65 2.57 -8.73
CA PRO A 66 -3.88 3.10 -9.85
C PRO A 66 -4.38 2.52 -11.18
N GLY A 67 -4.52 3.36 -12.20
CA GLY A 67 -4.75 2.93 -13.58
C GLY A 67 -6.12 2.30 -13.86
N ARG A 68 -6.15 1.23 -14.68
CA ARG A 68 -7.36 0.47 -15.03
C ARG A 68 -7.51 -0.71 -14.06
N PHE A 69 -8.67 -0.81 -13.44
CA PHE A 69 -9.00 -1.86 -12.47
C PHE A 69 -10.41 -2.39 -12.75
N THR A 70 -10.68 -3.63 -12.34
CA THR A 70 -12.04 -4.18 -12.33
C THR A 70 -12.55 -4.17 -10.88
N LEU A 71 -13.85 -3.98 -10.66
CA LEU A 71 -14.43 -4.00 -9.31
C LEU A 71 -14.17 -5.35 -8.58
N SER A 72 -13.99 -6.44 -9.33
CA SER A 72 -13.62 -7.76 -8.78
C SER A 72 -12.23 -7.80 -8.14
N ASP A 73 -11.36 -6.85 -8.48
CA ASP A 73 -9.98 -6.78 -7.99
C ASP A 73 -9.86 -5.97 -6.69
N LEU A 74 -10.96 -5.37 -6.21
CA LEU A 74 -11.00 -4.62 -4.97
C LEU A 74 -11.01 -5.57 -3.76
N PRO A 75 -10.47 -5.14 -2.60
CA PRO A 75 -10.58 -5.90 -1.37
C PRO A 75 -12.06 -6.08 -1.05
N LYS A 76 -12.47 -7.33 -0.83
CA LYS A 76 -13.83 -7.61 -0.40
C LYS A 76 -13.99 -7.07 1.02
N SER A 77 -14.94 -6.16 1.21
CA SER A 77 -15.48 -5.90 2.54
C SER A 77 -16.11 -7.20 3.08
N PRO A 78 -16.09 -7.45 4.41
CA PRO A 78 -16.75 -8.62 4.97
C PRO A 78 -18.23 -8.66 4.53
N PRO A 79 -18.79 -9.83 4.17
CA PRO A 79 -20.23 -9.91 3.89
C PRO A 79 -21.00 -9.48 5.15
N SER A 80 -22.01 -8.64 4.95
CA SER A 80 -22.94 -8.27 6.02
C SER A 80 -23.82 -9.49 6.34
N THR A 81 -23.75 -9.99 7.58
CA THR A 81 -24.59 -11.00 8.25
C THR A 81 -24.45 -12.51 7.91
N PRO A 82 -24.55 -13.40 8.94
CA PRO A 82 -24.93 -14.80 8.73
C PRO A 82 -26.44 -14.88 8.45
N GLY A 83 -26.82 -14.90 7.18
CA GLY A 83 -28.22 -15.10 6.74
C GLY A 83 -28.62 -16.59 6.67
N PRO A 84 -29.91 -16.93 6.82
CA PRO A 84 -30.39 -18.31 6.76
C PRO A 84 -30.25 -18.91 5.36
N VAL A 85 -30.09 -20.23 5.30
CA VAL A 85 -29.67 -21.06 4.14
C VAL A 85 -30.65 -21.06 2.94
N ILE A 86 -31.68 -20.21 2.89
CA ILE A 86 -32.75 -20.30 1.89
C ILE A 86 -32.99 -18.96 1.19
N GLY A 87 -32.36 -18.83 0.02
CA GLY A 87 -32.88 -18.23 -1.22
C GLY A 87 -33.52 -16.84 -1.18
N GLY A 88 -32.81 -15.85 -1.73
CA GLY A 88 -33.37 -14.58 -2.19
C GLY A 88 -32.39 -13.42 -2.02
N ASP A 89 -31.99 -12.79 -3.13
CA ASP A 89 -30.94 -11.78 -3.26
C ASP A 89 -30.81 -10.76 -2.09
N GLU A 90 -29.70 -10.85 -1.35
CA GLU A 90 -29.27 -9.96 -0.26
C GLU A 90 -28.77 -8.57 -0.75
N TYR A 91 -29.36 -8.01 -1.80
CA TYR A 91 -28.87 -6.77 -2.43
C TYR A 91 -29.15 -5.49 -1.60
N PHE A 92 -30.01 -5.56 -0.56
CA PHE A 92 -30.46 -4.41 0.25
C PHE A 92 -30.07 -4.49 1.75
N THR A 93 -29.32 -5.51 2.17
CA THR A 93 -28.85 -5.66 3.56
C THR A 93 -27.39 -5.24 3.74
N SER A 94 -26.68 -4.87 2.67
CA SER A 94 -25.27 -4.47 2.73
C SER A 94 -25.13 -3.09 3.38
N LYS A 95 -24.64 -3.05 4.63
CA LYS A 95 -24.27 -1.79 5.29
C LYS A 95 -22.98 -1.18 4.74
N VAL A 96 -22.26 -1.89 3.87
CA VAL A 96 -20.98 -1.44 3.28
C VAL A 96 -21.15 -1.25 1.77
N PHE A 97 -20.77 -0.08 1.27
CA PHE A 97 -20.79 0.24 -0.16
C PHE A 97 -19.38 0.54 -0.65
N ASP A 98 -18.84 -0.35 -1.47
CA ASP A 98 -17.52 -0.19 -2.07
C ASP A 98 -17.61 0.58 -3.40
N SER A 99 -16.78 1.61 -3.52
CA SER A 99 -16.55 2.41 -4.73
C SER A 99 -15.07 2.44 -5.03
N ALA A 100 -14.69 2.62 -6.29
CA ALA A 100 -13.30 2.77 -6.67
C ALA A 100 -13.04 4.15 -7.27
N VAL A 101 -11.93 4.75 -6.88
CA VAL A 101 -11.49 6.08 -7.29
C VAL A 101 -10.10 5.98 -7.89
N ALA A 102 -9.95 6.52 -9.09
CA ALA A 102 -8.69 6.45 -9.83
C ALA A 102 -7.66 7.41 -9.24
N ILE A 103 -6.43 6.92 -9.06
CA ILE A 103 -5.30 7.71 -8.56
C ILE A 103 -4.14 7.73 -9.54
N PRO A 104 -3.29 8.78 -9.50
CA PRO A 104 -1.98 8.72 -10.13
C PRO A 104 -1.14 7.58 -9.55
N ASP A 105 -0.26 7.03 -10.38
CA ASP A 105 0.81 6.15 -9.90
C ASP A 105 1.94 7.01 -9.31
N TYR A 106 2.09 6.98 -7.98
CA TYR A 106 3.10 7.74 -7.24
C TYR A 106 4.53 7.24 -7.49
N GLN A 107 4.71 6.11 -8.19
CA GLN A 107 6.05 5.62 -8.60
C GLN A 107 6.54 6.27 -9.91
N LEU A 108 5.67 6.92 -10.69
CA LEU A 108 6.06 7.58 -11.94
C LEU A 108 6.82 8.90 -11.68
N ASP A 109 7.69 9.29 -12.61
CA ASP A 109 8.43 10.57 -12.57
C ASP A 109 7.48 11.76 -12.39
N SER A 110 7.78 12.66 -11.45
CA SER A 110 6.99 13.82 -11.05
C SER A 110 6.69 14.82 -12.15
N LYS A 111 7.45 14.82 -13.25
CA LYS A 111 7.18 15.66 -14.43
C LYS A 111 5.95 15.24 -15.24
N LEU A 112 5.44 14.01 -15.07
CA LEU A 112 4.42 13.41 -15.93
C LEU A 112 2.95 13.48 -15.43
N LEU A 113 2.68 14.05 -14.25
CA LEU A 113 1.39 14.05 -13.55
C LEU A 113 1.29 15.37 -12.74
N PRO A 114 0.06 15.85 -12.48
CA PRO A 114 -0.19 17.13 -11.79
C PRO A 114 0.30 17.16 -10.33
N PRO A 115 0.54 18.37 -9.77
CA PRO A 115 0.99 18.55 -8.39
C PRO A 115 -0.12 18.31 -7.36
N SER A 116 0.27 17.92 -6.14
CA SER A 116 -0.58 17.81 -4.94
C SER A 116 -0.94 19.20 -4.35
N PRO A 117 -2.06 19.33 -3.63
CA PRO A 117 -2.99 18.26 -3.28
C PRO A 117 -3.89 17.87 -4.46
N ARG A 118 -4.06 16.56 -4.67
CA ARG A 118 -4.96 15.99 -5.67
C ARG A 118 -5.94 15.02 -5.00
N PRO A 119 -6.93 15.58 -4.30
CA PRO A 119 -7.89 14.78 -3.58
C PRO A 119 -8.74 13.96 -4.58
N VAL A 120 -9.01 12.71 -4.24
CA VAL A 120 -9.77 11.73 -5.05
C VAL A 120 -11.23 11.62 -4.58
N VAL A 121 -11.50 12.27 -3.45
CA VAL A 121 -12.80 12.47 -2.80
C VAL A 121 -12.87 13.93 -2.36
N PRO A 122 -14.05 14.50 -2.05
CA PRO A 122 -14.13 15.87 -1.58
C PRO A 122 -13.23 16.11 -0.34
N PRO A 123 -12.40 17.17 -0.32
CA PRO A 123 -11.60 17.53 0.86
C PRO A 123 -12.47 17.63 2.11
N GLY A 124 -11.94 17.22 3.26
CA GLY A 124 -12.70 17.33 4.52
C GLY A 124 -13.85 16.33 4.68
N SER A 125 -13.93 15.26 3.87
CA SER A 125 -15.10 14.37 3.86
C SER A 125 -14.86 12.96 4.40
N ILE A 126 -13.61 12.54 4.59
CA ILE A 126 -13.26 11.17 4.99
C ILE A 126 -13.11 11.05 6.50
N ASN A 127 -13.81 10.10 7.12
CA ASN A 127 -13.68 9.84 8.55
C ASN A 127 -12.41 9.02 8.84
N ILE A 128 -12.14 8.01 8.02
CA ILE A 128 -11.00 7.10 8.21
C ILE A 128 -10.30 6.89 6.86
N SER A 129 -9.03 7.24 6.78
CA SER A 129 -8.16 6.97 5.62
C SER A 129 -7.15 5.90 5.99
N LEU A 130 -6.94 4.91 5.13
CA LEU A 130 -6.05 3.78 5.36
C LEU A 130 -5.03 3.73 4.22
N VAL A 131 -3.76 3.96 4.52
CA VAL A 131 -2.67 3.85 3.56
C VAL A 131 -1.78 2.71 4.01
N GLU A 132 -1.73 1.65 3.19
CA GLU A 132 -1.05 0.41 3.55
C GLU A 132 0.01 0.06 2.52
N ARG A 133 1.27 -0.05 2.97
CA ARG A 133 2.37 -0.58 2.18
C ARG A 133 3.21 -1.51 3.05
N TYR A 134 3.42 -2.74 2.58
CA TYR A 134 4.17 -3.77 3.33
C TYR A 134 5.46 -4.21 2.64
N ILE A 135 5.57 -4.04 1.32
CA ILE A 135 6.79 -4.35 0.56
C ILE A 135 7.44 -3.06 0.05
N PRO A 136 8.77 -3.02 -0.12
CA PRO A 136 9.46 -1.85 -0.66
C PRO A 136 8.91 -1.42 -2.03
N PRO A 137 8.89 -0.12 -2.38
CA PRO A 137 8.48 0.34 -3.71
C PRO A 137 9.44 -0.13 -4.79
N THR A 138 9.00 -0.13 -6.04
CA THR A 138 9.87 -0.49 -7.17
C THR A 138 11.05 0.49 -7.29
N ASN A 139 10.78 1.77 -7.02
CA ASN A 139 11.73 2.86 -7.17
C ASN A 139 11.62 3.87 -6.01
N TYR A 140 12.53 4.83 -5.98
CA TYR A 140 12.64 5.84 -4.92
C TYR A 140 11.55 6.93 -4.96
N ASN A 141 10.92 7.18 -6.11
CA ASN A 141 10.07 8.36 -6.32
C ASN A 141 8.90 8.42 -5.34
N GLU A 142 8.26 7.28 -5.08
CA GLU A 142 7.13 7.18 -4.15
C GLU A 142 7.52 7.65 -2.74
N TYR A 143 8.72 7.28 -2.28
CA TYR A 143 9.23 7.68 -0.97
C TYR A 143 9.69 9.14 -0.96
N ALA A 144 10.42 9.55 -1.99
CA ALA A 144 11.05 10.86 -2.12
C ALA A 144 10.05 12.02 -1.99
N GLU A 145 8.87 11.87 -2.58
CA GLU A 145 7.85 12.93 -2.63
C GLU A 145 6.75 12.75 -1.60
N MET A 146 6.76 11.65 -0.84
CA MET A 146 5.71 11.30 0.11
C MET A 146 5.40 12.42 1.13
N PHE A 147 6.41 13.19 1.54
CA PHE A 147 6.30 14.29 2.51
C PHE A 147 6.37 15.69 1.87
N ALA A 148 6.22 15.81 0.55
CA ALA A 148 6.41 17.07 -0.15
C ALA A 148 5.12 17.92 -0.24
N PHE A 149 5.20 19.21 0.08
CA PHE A 149 4.08 20.16 -0.13
C PHE A 149 3.91 20.61 -1.58
N LYS A 150 4.92 20.33 -2.41
CA LYS A 150 4.98 20.63 -3.84
C LYS A 150 5.53 19.38 -4.52
N GLY A 151 4.87 18.89 -5.56
CA GLY A 151 5.16 17.57 -6.14
C GLY A 151 4.02 16.62 -5.85
N ARG A 152 4.28 15.31 -5.75
CA ARG A 152 3.25 14.29 -5.56
C ARG A 152 3.37 13.64 -4.20
N SER A 153 2.66 14.21 -3.23
CA SER A 153 2.66 13.68 -1.88
C SER A 153 1.42 12.85 -1.64
N LEU A 154 1.66 11.54 -1.59
CA LEU A 154 0.69 10.56 -1.12
C LEU A 154 0.07 10.98 0.20
N LEU A 155 0.90 11.35 1.19
CA LEU A 155 0.39 11.73 2.51
C LEU A 155 -0.37 13.05 2.46
N TYR A 156 0.07 14.03 1.68
CA TYR A 156 -0.63 15.30 1.59
C TYR A 156 -2.03 15.12 1.00
N ASP A 157 -2.15 14.37 -0.09
CA ASP A 157 -3.43 14.08 -0.73
C ASP A 157 -4.39 13.41 0.26
N ARG A 158 -3.92 12.40 1.00
CA ARG A 158 -4.73 11.64 1.97
C ARG A 158 -5.11 12.45 3.21
N LEU A 159 -4.24 13.35 3.70
CA LEU A 159 -4.51 14.20 4.87
C LEU A 159 -5.51 15.32 4.57
N VAL A 160 -5.48 15.90 3.37
CA VAL A 160 -6.43 16.95 2.96
C VAL A 160 -7.86 16.42 2.88
N GLU A 161 -8.03 15.15 2.50
CA GLU A 161 -9.32 14.47 2.39
C GLU A 161 -9.98 14.17 3.74
N LEU A 162 -9.20 14.11 4.82
CA LEU A 162 -9.72 13.85 6.16
C LEU A 162 -10.69 14.93 6.62
N SER A 163 -11.78 14.49 7.25
CA SER A 163 -12.72 15.33 7.99
C SER A 163 -11.98 16.14 9.06
N PRO A 164 -12.27 17.45 9.20
CA PRO A 164 -11.78 18.23 10.33
C PRO A 164 -12.48 17.86 11.64
N ASP A 165 -13.57 17.09 11.57
CA ASP A 165 -14.33 16.59 12.71
C ASP A 165 -13.79 15.19 13.07
N ASN A 166 -12.58 15.17 13.67
CA ASN A 166 -11.90 13.97 14.15
C ASN A 166 -11.56 12.92 13.06
N GLY A 167 -11.29 13.36 11.83
CA GLY A 167 -10.85 12.45 10.77
C GLY A 167 -9.48 11.81 11.09
N THR A 168 -9.31 10.52 10.82
CA THR A 168 -8.07 9.79 11.13
C THR A 168 -7.45 9.14 9.90
N LEU A 169 -6.13 9.15 9.81
CA LEU A 169 -5.33 8.42 8.82
C LEU A 169 -4.52 7.34 9.53
N LEU A 170 -4.71 6.07 9.17
CA LEU A 170 -3.74 5.01 9.42
C LEU A 170 -2.73 4.99 8.28
N PHE A 171 -1.46 5.13 8.61
CA PHE A 171 -0.34 5.04 7.68
C PHE A 171 0.59 3.91 8.10
N VAL A 172 0.67 2.87 7.26
CA VAL A 172 1.58 1.74 7.43
C VAL A 172 2.57 1.73 6.28
N TYR A 173 3.87 1.77 6.58
CA TYR A 173 4.92 1.86 5.57
C TYR A 173 6.15 1.02 5.95
N PRO A 174 6.83 0.36 4.99
CA PRO A 174 8.01 -0.43 5.30
C PRO A 174 9.17 0.45 5.75
N THR A 175 9.90 0.02 6.77
CA THR A 175 11.18 0.62 7.14
C THR A 175 12.29 0.08 6.24
N LYS A 176 13.47 0.70 6.29
CA LYS A 176 14.68 0.15 5.66
C LYS A 176 15.01 -1.25 6.15
N THR A 177 14.96 -1.45 7.47
CA THR A 177 15.12 -2.77 8.10
C THR A 177 14.07 -3.78 7.60
N GLY A 178 12.82 -3.34 7.46
CA GLY A 178 11.75 -4.14 6.86
C GLY A 178 12.04 -4.54 5.42
N GLY A 179 12.43 -3.57 4.58
CA GLY A 179 12.76 -3.82 3.18
C GLY A 179 13.94 -4.78 3.00
N ARG A 180 14.99 -4.64 3.82
CA ARG A 180 16.12 -5.59 3.85
C ARG A 180 15.68 -6.98 4.29
N THR A 181 14.78 -7.06 5.27
CA THR A 181 14.23 -8.34 5.74
C THR A 181 13.38 -9.00 4.65
N PHE A 182 12.54 -8.24 3.94
CA PHE A 182 11.79 -8.74 2.79
C PHE A 182 12.72 -9.31 1.72
N MET A 183 13.76 -8.56 1.32
CA MET A 183 14.74 -9.02 0.34
C MET A 183 15.45 -10.29 0.76
N LYS A 184 15.85 -10.40 2.04
CA LYS A 184 16.68 -11.51 2.53
C LYS A 184 15.88 -12.77 2.88
N GLU A 185 14.74 -12.62 3.55
CA GLU A 185 13.99 -13.75 4.14
C GLU A 185 12.79 -14.19 3.27
N TYR A 186 12.32 -13.32 2.36
CA TYR A 186 11.16 -13.59 1.52
C TYR A 186 11.58 -13.77 0.06
N LEU A 187 12.13 -12.73 -0.57
CA LEU A 187 12.39 -12.74 -2.01
C LEU A 187 13.64 -13.52 -2.39
N GLY A 188 14.79 -13.24 -1.76
CA GLY A 188 16.11 -13.81 -2.08
C GLY A 188 16.15 -15.34 -2.07
N PRO A 189 15.57 -16.05 -1.08
CA PRO A 189 15.55 -17.51 -1.04
C PRO A 189 14.86 -18.17 -2.24
N ILE A 190 14.05 -17.41 -2.98
CA ILE A 190 13.32 -17.87 -4.16
C ILE A 190 13.94 -17.32 -5.45
N LEU A 191 14.15 -16.00 -5.48
CA LEU A 191 14.61 -15.29 -6.66
C LEU A 191 16.08 -15.57 -6.96
N ASP A 192 16.97 -15.69 -5.96
CA ASP A 192 18.39 -15.91 -6.23
C ASP A 192 18.67 -17.28 -6.84
N PRO A 193 18.10 -18.40 -6.33
CA PRO A 193 18.21 -19.70 -6.99
C PRO A 193 17.55 -19.72 -8.37
N LEU A 194 16.43 -19.00 -8.55
CA LEU A 194 15.77 -18.85 -9.84
C LEU A 194 16.67 -18.18 -10.86
N LEU A 195 17.17 -16.99 -10.55
CA LEU A 195 18.06 -16.24 -11.44
C LEU A 195 19.34 -17.04 -11.72
N ARG A 196 19.92 -17.73 -10.74
CA ARG A 196 21.09 -18.61 -10.98
C ARG A 196 20.78 -19.74 -11.94
N THR A 197 19.62 -20.39 -11.80
CA THR A 197 19.18 -21.49 -12.67
C THR A 197 19.03 -20.99 -14.10
N VAL A 198 18.32 -19.88 -14.28
CA VAL A 198 18.08 -19.26 -15.58
C VAL A 198 19.40 -18.78 -16.21
N THR A 199 20.27 -18.14 -15.44
CA THR A 199 21.58 -17.67 -15.91
C THR A 199 22.46 -18.82 -16.40
N VAL A 200 22.49 -19.95 -15.69
CA VAL A 200 23.31 -21.11 -16.07
C VAL A 200 22.72 -21.86 -17.26
N ILE A 201 21.40 -22.10 -17.27
CA ILE A 201 20.74 -22.87 -18.35
C ILE A 201 20.77 -22.10 -19.66
N HIS A 202 20.59 -20.77 -19.61
CA HIS A 202 20.46 -19.94 -20.81
C HIS A 202 21.70 -19.08 -21.11
N ASP A 203 22.81 -19.35 -20.43
CA ASP A 203 24.09 -18.63 -20.58
C ASP A 203 23.92 -17.10 -20.56
N LEU A 204 23.07 -16.61 -19.64
CA LEU A 204 22.77 -15.18 -19.52
C LEU A 204 23.91 -14.46 -18.77
N THR A 205 24.06 -13.16 -19.00
CA THR A 205 25.08 -12.39 -18.25
C THR A 205 24.72 -12.26 -16.77
N SER A 206 25.74 -12.26 -15.91
CA SER A 206 25.59 -12.05 -14.46
C SER A 206 24.95 -10.70 -14.11
N ASP A 207 25.14 -9.68 -14.96
CA ASP A 207 24.53 -8.36 -14.82
C ASP A 207 23.01 -8.40 -14.88
N LEU A 208 22.42 -9.28 -15.70
CA LEU A 208 20.97 -9.41 -15.80
C LEU A 208 20.38 -9.94 -14.48
N GLY A 209 21.01 -10.97 -13.91
CA GLY A 209 20.63 -11.53 -12.61
C GLY A 209 20.73 -10.47 -11.51
N LYS A 210 21.81 -9.69 -11.46
CA LYS A 210 21.98 -8.62 -10.46
C LYS A 210 20.89 -7.55 -10.57
N ASN A 211 20.54 -7.14 -11.80
CA ASN A 211 19.51 -6.13 -12.01
C ASN A 211 18.09 -6.63 -11.68
N LEU A 212 17.79 -7.90 -11.94
CA LEU A 212 16.49 -8.49 -11.60
C LEU A 212 16.35 -8.74 -10.10
N GLY A 213 17.43 -9.19 -9.45
CA GLY A 213 17.48 -9.59 -8.04
C GLY A 213 17.55 -8.45 -7.02
N THR A 214 17.60 -7.19 -7.45
CA THR A 214 17.72 -6.03 -6.54
C THR A 214 16.48 -5.15 -6.55
N MET A 215 16.10 -4.65 -5.37
CA MET A 215 15.10 -3.59 -5.19
C MET A 215 15.81 -2.33 -4.69
N THR A 216 16.14 -1.42 -5.61
CA THR A 216 17.01 -0.26 -5.31
C THR A 216 16.39 0.75 -4.36
N SER A 217 15.06 0.77 -4.23
CA SER A 217 14.34 1.63 -3.29
C SER A 217 14.72 1.38 -1.84
N VAL A 218 15.09 0.15 -1.47
CA VAL A 218 15.38 -0.26 -0.09
C VAL A 218 16.50 0.59 0.50
N ASP A 219 17.50 0.98 -0.31
CA ASP A 219 18.63 1.77 0.17
C ASP A 219 18.25 3.22 0.51
N TYR A 220 17.11 3.69 0.02
CA TYR A 220 16.59 5.03 0.24
C TYR A 220 15.46 5.10 1.28
N LEU A 221 14.96 3.95 1.74
CA LEU A 221 14.04 3.92 2.85
C LEU A 221 14.75 4.37 4.13
N ASP A 222 13.98 4.99 5.01
CA ASP A 222 14.43 5.40 6.32
C ASP A 222 14.29 4.28 7.35
N GLU A 223 15.13 4.31 8.38
CA GLU A 223 14.88 3.54 9.59
C GLU A 223 13.68 4.12 10.35
N TYR A 224 13.07 3.34 11.23
CA TYR A 224 11.84 3.72 11.94
C TYR A 224 11.90 5.12 12.57
N ASP A 225 12.97 5.44 13.31
CA ASP A 225 13.07 6.71 14.03
C ASP A 225 13.07 7.92 13.09
N GLN A 226 13.70 7.77 11.92
CA GLN A 226 13.74 8.80 10.88
C GLN A 226 12.37 8.93 10.19
N LEU A 227 11.72 7.80 9.90
CA LEU A 227 10.38 7.78 9.32
C LEU A 227 9.37 8.45 10.26
N ALA A 228 9.42 8.14 11.57
CA ALA A 228 8.58 8.76 12.59
C ALA A 228 8.81 10.28 12.67
N ALA A 229 10.07 10.71 12.74
CA ALA A 229 10.42 12.12 12.74
C ALA A 229 9.93 12.85 11.47
N ASN A 230 9.98 12.20 10.31
CA ASN A 230 9.48 12.77 9.06
C ASN A 230 7.95 12.94 9.07
N VAL A 231 7.20 11.96 9.59
CA VAL A 231 5.73 12.04 9.74
C VAL A 231 5.35 13.19 10.70
N GLU A 232 5.99 13.27 11.85
CA GLU A 232 5.76 14.34 12.84
C GLU A 232 6.10 15.73 12.28
N ASN A 233 7.29 15.86 11.67
CA ASN A 233 7.72 17.11 11.04
C ASN A 233 6.78 17.53 9.90
N PHE A 234 6.24 16.58 9.15
CA PHE A 234 5.28 16.86 8.10
C PHE A 234 3.96 17.40 8.67
N CYS A 235 3.43 16.77 9.73
CA CYS A 235 2.24 17.27 10.44
C CYS A 235 2.47 18.66 11.04
N ASN A 236 3.63 18.89 11.67
CA ASN A 236 3.99 20.21 12.21
C ASN A 236 4.09 21.29 11.14
N LYS A 237 4.63 20.97 9.97
CA LYS A 237 4.66 21.90 8.81
C LYS A 237 3.25 22.14 8.26
N LEU A 238 2.39 21.11 8.20
CA LEU A 238 0.97 21.26 7.85
C LEU A 238 0.24 22.17 8.84
N ASN A 239 0.60 22.18 10.11
CA ASN A 239 0.03 23.09 11.10
C ASN A 239 0.60 24.52 10.93
N GLY A 240 1.92 24.65 10.75
CA GLY A 240 2.63 25.94 10.72
C GLY A 240 2.64 26.70 9.39
N SER A 241 2.23 26.11 8.27
CA SER A 241 2.18 26.79 6.96
C SER A 241 1.01 27.81 6.88
N GLY A 242 1.11 28.91 7.62
CA GLY A 242 0.17 30.04 7.61
C GLY A 242 0.36 31.01 6.44
N SER A 243 0.57 30.54 5.21
CA SER A 243 0.84 31.43 4.06
C SER A 243 -0.11 31.18 2.87
N SER A 244 -1.03 32.12 2.68
CA SER A 244 -1.64 32.64 1.45
C SER A 244 -2.28 31.71 0.40
N ARG A 245 -2.29 30.38 0.56
CA ARG A 245 -2.84 29.44 -0.44
C ARG A 245 -3.75 28.34 0.08
N ARG A 246 -4.08 28.35 1.38
CA ARG A 246 -5.03 27.40 1.94
C ARG A 246 -6.44 27.76 1.48
N SER A 247 -7.20 26.75 1.04
CA SER A 247 -8.67 26.86 1.00
C SER A 247 -9.17 27.26 2.40
N MET A 248 -10.26 28.02 2.52
CA MET A 248 -10.76 28.47 3.83
C MET A 248 -10.97 27.31 4.82
N HIS A 249 -11.25 26.10 4.33
CA HIS A 249 -11.37 24.88 5.14
C HIS A 249 -10.05 24.35 5.74
N GLU A 250 -8.89 24.64 5.14
CA GLU A 250 -7.58 24.18 5.63
C GLU A 250 -6.95 25.15 6.64
N GLN A 251 -7.43 26.40 6.70
CA GLN A 251 -6.92 27.41 7.63
C GLN A 251 -7.31 27.14 9.09
N GLN A 252 -8.27 26.25 9.31
CA GLN A 252 -8.84 25.93 10.62
C GLN A 252 -8.64 24.46 11.00
N ALA A 253 -7.56 23.78 10.58
CA ALA A 253 -7.34 22.38 10.91
C ALA A 253 -5.95 22.14 11.51
N VAL A 254 -5.90 21.26 12.51
CA VAL A 254 -4.67 20.78 13.19
C VAL A 254 -4.50 19.30 12.90
N TYR A 255 -3.28 18.91 12.56
CA TYR A 255 -2.85 17.54 12.33
C TYR A 255 -1.95 17.08 13.46
N GLU A 256 -2.29 15.97 14.11
CA GLU A 256 -1.55 15.42 15.25
C GLU A 256 -1.27 13.93 15.05
N VAL A 257 -0.03 13.51 15.33
CA VAL A 257 0.32 12.08 15.38
C VAL A 257 -0.07 11.54 16.75
N ILE A 258 -1.21 10.85 16.80
CA ILE A 258 -1.77 10.29 18.05
C ILE A 258 -1.24 8.88 18.36
N HIS A 259 -0.63 8.23 17.37
CA HIS A 259 0.03 6.95 17.56
C HIS A 259 1.21 6.81 16.60
N ALA A 260 2.33 6.31 17.11
CA ALA A 260 3.50 5.91 16.34
C ALA A 260 4.09 4.65 16.98
N SER A 261 4.22 3.57 16.20
CA SER A 261 4.82 2.33 16.66
C SER A 261 5.61 1.64 15.55
N LYS A 262 6.61 0.87 15.98
CA LYS A 262 7.42 0.00 15.14
C LYS A 262 6.95 -1.43 15.31
N GLU A 263 6.46 -2.02 14.23
CA GLU A 263 5.80 -3.32 14.28
C GLU A 263 6.40 -4.29 13.28
N GLU A 264 6.24 -5.59 13.54
CA GLU A 264 6.70 -6.66 12.66
C GLU A 264 5.51 -7.46 12.13
N ARG A 265 5.48 -7.71 10.82
CA ARG A 265 4.39 -8.45 10.16
C ARG A 265 4.92 -9.57 9.27
N ILE A 266 4.52 -10.80 9.58
CA ILE A 266 4.73 -11.93 8.67
C ILE A 266 3.73 -11.81 7.52
N LEU A 267 4.26 -11.77 6.29
CA LEU A 267 3.45 -11.63 5.09
C LEU A 267 3.03 -13.01 4.58
N GLU A 268 1.73 -13.16 4.32
CA GLU A 268 1.21 -14.38 3.71
C GLU A 268 1.76 -14.54 2.28
N ARG A 269 2.22 -15.75 1.95
CA ARG A 269 2.82 -16.05 0.64
C ARG A 269 1.89 -15.68 -0.52
N SER A 270 0.61 -16.00 -0.40
CA SER A 270 -0.41 -15.67 -1.40
C SER A 270 -0.50 -14.17 -1.66
N ALA A 271 -0.43 -13.35 -0.61
CA ALA A 271 -0.53 -11.90 -0.73
C ALA A 271 0.73 -11.29 -1.38
N TRP A 272 1.92 -11.58 -0.85
CA TRP A 272 3.11 -10.88 -1.33
C TRP A 272 3.64 -11.44 -2.65
N ALA A 273 3.53 -12.75 -2.88
CA ALA A 273 4.19 -13.42 -4.01
C ALA A 273 3.30 -13.60 -5.22
N ASP A 274 2.06 -14.02 -5.00
CA ASP A 274 1.11 -14.28 -6.10
C ASP A 274 0.48 -12.97 -6.58
N ASP A 275 0.52 -11.92 -5.75
CA ASP A 275 -0.17 -10.66 -6.01
C ASP A 275 0.76 -9.45 -6.00
N TRP A 276 1.18 -8.98 -4.82
CA TRP A 276 1.83 -7.65 -4.69
C TRP A 276 3.12 -7.51 -5.48
N TRP A 277 4.07 -8.44 -5.31
CA TRP A 277 5.37 -8.38 -5.98
C TRP A 277 5.23 -8.50 -7.50
N ILE A 278 4.40 -9.43 -7.99
CA ILE A 278 4.18 -9.61 -9.43
C ILE A 278 3.57 -8.35 -10.04
N LYS A 279 2.49 -7.82 -9.47
CA LYS A 279 1.83 -6.62 -10.02
C LYS A 279 2.77 -5.41 -10.02
N GLN A 280 3.57 -5.24 -8.97
CA GLN A 280 4.53 -4.16 -8.85
C GLN A 280 5.70 -4.30 -9.84
N GLU A 281 6.36 -5.45 -9.85
CA GLU A 281 7.67 -5.61 -10.50
C GLU A 281 7.55 -5.98 -11.99
N LYS A 282 6.36 -6.41 -12.47
CA LYS A 282 6.13 -6.83 -13.87
C LYS A 282 6.65 -5.86 -14.91
N SER A 283 6.41 -4.56 -14.72
CA SER A 283 6.87 -3.53 -15.67
C SER A 283 8.40 -3.39 -15.66
N ARG A 284 9.02 -3.37 -14.48
CA ARG A 284 10.48 -3.29 -14.32
C ARG A 284 11.18 -4.53 -14.87
N VAL A 285 10.70 -5.73 -14.53
CA VAL A 285 11.23 -7.00 -15.05
C VAL A 285 11.18 -7.02 -16.57
N ARG A 286 10.05 -6.63 -17.16
CA ARG A 286 9.91 -6.51 -18.62
C ARG A 286 10.94 -5.55 -19.21
N GLU A 287 11.11 -4.37 -18.63
CA GLU A 287 12.07 -3.37 -19.13
C GLU A 287 13.51 -3.90 -19.08
N VAL A 288 13.91 -4.47 -17.94
CA VAL A 288 15.26 -5.03 -17.74
C VAL A 288 15.55 -6.15 -18.73
N VAL A 289 14.61 -7.09 -18.90
CA VAL A 289 14.74 -8.19 -19.86
C VAL A 289 14.77 -7.68 -21.30
N MET A 290 13.86 -6.79 -21.70
CA MET A 290 13.85 -6.24 -23.06
C MET A 290 15.14 -5.47 -23.37
N LYS A 291 15.66 -4.69 -22.42
CA LYS A 291 16.91 -3.96 -22.55
C LYS A 291 18.09 -4.91 -22.74
N TYR A 292 18.10 -6.06 -22.05
CA TYR A 292 19.09 -7.11 -22.25
C TYR A 292 19.04 -7.69 -23.66
N PHE A 293 17.86 -8.14 -24.11
CA PHE A 293 17.68 -8.73 -25.44
C PHE A 293 17.99 -7.76 -26.60
N ARG A 294 17.78 -6.44 -26.40
CA ARG A 294 18.19 -5.42 -27.38
C ARG A 294 19.70 -5.21 -27.46
N LYS A 295 20.41 -5.38 -26.34
CA LYS A 295 21.87 -5.19 -26.26
C LYS A 295 22.66 -6.46 -26.63
N ALA A 296 22.06 -7.62 -26.41
CA ALA A 296 22.62 -8.91 -26.81
C ALA A 296 22.52 -9.05 -28.34
N SER A 297 23.48 -8.47 -29.07
CA SER A 297 23.55 -8.52 -30.54
C SER A 297 23.68 -9.95 -31.11
N ARG A 298 23.89 -10.95 -30.24
CA ARG A 298 23.85 -12.39 -30.53
C ARG A 298 23.33 -13.12 -29.30
N LEU A 299 22.05 -13.49 -29.27
CA LEU A 299 21.62 -14.56 -28.38
C LEU A 299 22.33 -15.85 -28.83
N PRO A 300 22.77 -16.72 -27.92
CA PRO A 300 23.35 -18.01 -28.31
C PRO A 300 22.34 -18.73 -29.21
N THR A 301 22.78 -19.12 -30.42
CA THR A 301 21.94 -19.71 -31.48
C THR A 301 21.25 -21.02 -31.06
N ASN A 302 21.62 -21.58 -29.90
CA ASN A 302 21.09 -22.80 -29.30
C ASN A 302 20.05 -22.58 -28.18
N THR A 303 19.67 -21.34 -27.89
CA THR A 303 18.67 -21.05 -26.85
C THR A 303 17.34 -20.62 -27.48
N GLU A 304 16.32 -21.48 -27.41
CA GLU A 304 14.91 -21.15 -27.76
C GLU A 304 14.29 -20.11 -26.80
N MET A 305 15.05 -19.60 -25.84
CA MET A 305 14.61 -18.66 -24.81
C MET A 305 14.29 -17.29 -25.42
N THR A 306 13.00 -16.96 -25.45
CA THR A 306 12.51 -15.63 -25.85
C THR A 306 12.46 -14.69 -24.64
N SER A 307 12.46 -13.37 -24.90
CA SER A 307 12.28 -12.37 -23.84
C SER A 307 10.96 -12.54 -23.09
N ALA A 308 9.89 -12.97 -23.78
CA ALA A 308 8.60 -13.26 -23.18
C ALA A 308 8.68 -14.46 -22.22
N HIS A 309 9.33 -15.55 -22.64
CA HIS A 309 9.49 -16.74 -21.82
C HIS A 309 10.28 -16.43 -20.54
N LEU A 310 11.37 -15.66 -20.63
CA LEU A 310 12.15 -15.25 -19.47
C LEU A 310 11.36 -14.38 -18.49
N ILE A 311 10.54 -13.44 -18.99
CA ILE A 311 9.68 -12.60 -18.14
C ILE A 311 8.69 -13.48 -17.38
N GLU A 312 8.04 -14.41 -18.07
CA GLU A 312 7.10 -15.35 -17.44
C GLU A 312 7.78 -16.27 -16.45
N GLU A 313 8.96 -16.79 -16.77
CA GLU A 313 9.73 -17.67 -15.88
C GLU A 313 10.11 -16.97 -14.57
N VAL A 314 10.54 -15.69 -14.64
CA VAL A 314 10.86 -14.89 -13.45
C VAL A 314 9.62 -14.62 -12.61
N LEU A 315 8.53 -14.12 -13.23
CA LEU A 315 7.31 -13.76 -12.50
C LEU A 315 6.61 -14.99 -11.91
N ASN A 316 6.42 -16.04 -12.71
CA ASN A 316 5.80 -17.29 -12.25
C ASN A 316 6.70 -18.05 -11.28
N GLY A 317 8.02 -17.97 -11.45
CA GLY A 317 8.98 -18.59 -10.55
C GLY A 317 8.90 -18.00 -9.14
N VAL A 318 8.71 -16.68 -9.01
CA VAL A 318 8.52 -16.06 -7.69
C VAL A 318 7.21 -16.45 -7.03
N SER A 319 6.14 -16.73 -7.77
CA SER A 319 4.87 -17.22 -7.21
C SER A 319 4.92 -18.72 -6.86
N LYS A 320 5.27 -19.55 -7.84
CA LYS A 320 5.07 -21.02 -7.76
C LYS A 320 6.20 -21.78 -7.09
N ARG A 321 7.40 -21.24 -7.02
CA ARG A 321 8.54 -21.95 -6.46
C ARG A 321 8.42 -22.03 -4.94
N GLU A 322 8.65 -23.23 -4.40
CA GLU A 322 8.72 -23.44 -2.97
C GLU A 322 9.99 -22.80 -2.39
N SER A 323 9.86 -22.18 -1.22
CA SER A 323 11.01 -21.72 -0.46
C SER A 323 11.70 -22.93 0.19
N LEU A 324 12.95 -23.18 -0.19
CA LEU A 324 13.75 -24.30 0.28
C LEU A 324 14.01 -24.28 1.81
N GLY A 325 13.64 -23.20 2.51
CA GLY A 325 13.94 -22.96 3.93
C GLY A 325 12.76 -22.98 4.90
N GLY A 326 11.58 -23.44 4.49
CA GLY A 326 10.40 -23.53 5.39
C GLY A 326 9.69 -22.20 5.65
N GLY A 327 9.87 -21.22 4.76
CA GLY A 327 9.24 -19.90 4.84
C GLY A 327 10.02 -18.87 5.66
N PRO A 328 9.55 -17.62 5.69
CA PRO A 328 10.22 -16.53 6.38
C PRO A 328 10.14 -16.71 7.90
N LYS A 329 11.29 -16.65 8.58
CA LYS A 329 11.37 -16.77 10.05
C LYS A 329 11.13 -15.45 10.78
N LYS A 330 11.28 -14.34 10.05
CA LYS A 330 11.13 -12.97 10.55
C LYS A 330 10.08 -12.24 9.72
N GLY A 331 9.23 -11.47 10.37
CA GLY A 331 8.31 -10.56 9.71
C GLY A 331 9.01 -9.34 9.11
N VAL A 332 8.31 -8.65 8.22
CA VAL A 332 8.74 -7.36 7.69
C VAL A 332 8.44 -6.28 8.72
N GLU A 333 9.45 -5.49 9.07
CA GLU A 333 9.30 -4.34 9.95
C GLU A 333 8.59 -3.18 9.21
N VAL A 334 7.59 -2.59 9.86
CA VAL A 334 6.82 -1.45 9.36
C VAL A 334 6.70 -0.38 10.44
N GLY A 335 6.67 0.88 10.00
CA GLY A 335 6.20 1.98 10.83
C GLY A 335 4.68 2.07 10.73
N VAL A 336 4.02 2.16 11.88
CA VAL A 336 2.56 2.29 11.99
C VAL A 336 2.25 3.62 12.66
N PHE A 337 1.57 4.51 11.93
CA PHE A 337 1.25 5.85 12.38
C PHE A 337 -0.25 6.08 12.30
N ILE A 338 -0.81 6.76 13.30
CA ILE A 338 -2.18 7.28 13.23
C ILE A 338 -2.11 8.79 13.36
N VAL A 339 -2.57 9.49 12.33
CA VAL A 339 -2.67 10.95 12.30
C VAL A 339 -4.12 11.36 12.43
N LYS A 340 -4.43 12.24 13.37
CA LYS A 340 -5.77 12.81 13.58
C LYS A 340 -5.81 14.22 13.01
N LYS A 341 -6.92 14.57 12.38
CA LYS A 341 -7.25 15.93 11.94
C LYS A 341 -8.41 16.45 12.77
N THR A 342 -8.20 17.60 13.40
CA THR A 342 -9.21 18.29 14.21
C THR A 342 -9.35 19.72 13.73
N ARG A 343 -10.47 20.38 14.08
CA ARG A 343 -10.59 21.83 13.88
C ARG A 343 -9.62 22.54 14.83
N SER A 344 -8.95 23.56 14.31
CA SER A 344 -8.26 24.56 15.13
C SER A 344 -9.32 25.27 15.97
N ALA A 345 -9.06 25.38 17.26
CA ALA A 345 -9.87 26.14 18.20
C ALA A 345 -9.92 27.63 17.84
#